data_AF-A0A9R1QPG7-F1
#
_entry.id   AF-A0A9R1QPG7-F1
#
_cell.length_a   1.000
_cell.length_b   1.000
_cell.length_c   1.000
_cell.angle_alpha   90.00
_cell.angle_beta   90.00
_cell.angle_gamma   90.00
#
_symmetry.space_group_name_H-M   'P 1'
#
loop_
_entity.id
_entity.type
_entity.pdbx_description
1 polymer ?
#
loop_
_entity_poly.entity_id
_entity_poly.type
_entity_poly.pdbx_seq_one_letter_code
_entity_poly.pdbx_strand_id
1 'polypeptide(L)'
;MKCLTAFCEAVGPGFVFERLYKIMKEHKNPKVLSEGILWMVSAVEDFGTSNLKLKDIIDFCKDTGLQSSAAATRNSTIKLIGMLHKFVGPDIKGFLSDVKPALLSALDAEYEKNPFEGAAAPPKRTVRALDTASSTSAASSDGLPREDISSKITPALLKNLGSPDWKVKAGVHRSSQQNCGGGP
;
A
#
# COMPACT_ATOMS: atom_id res chain seq x y z
N MET A 1 -4.67 -4.69 12.24
CA MET A 1 -4.57 -4.17 10.86
C MET A 1 -3.25 -3.43 10.53
N LYS A 2 -2.32 -3.15 11.46
CA LYS A 2 -1.09 -2.37 11.18
C LYS A 2 -0.11 -3.04 10.20
N CYS A 3 -0.09 -4.37 10.15
CA CYS A 3 0.83 -5.14 9.30
C CYS A 3 0.56 -4.94 7.80
N LEU A 4 -0.71 -4.98 7.38
CA LEU A 4 -1.05 -4.78 5.96
C LEU A 4 -0.72 -3.36 5.49
N THR A 5 -0.96 -2.35 6.34
CA THR A 5 -0.58 -0.96 6.06
C THR A 5 0.94 -0.81 5.92
N ALA A 6 1.73 -1.46 6.78
CA ALA A 6 3.20 -1.46 6.66
C ALA A 6 3.68 -2.13 5.36
N PHE A 7 3.01 -3.20 4.91
CA PHE A 7 3.28 -3.77 3.59
C PHE A 7 2.94 -2.80 2.45
N CYS A 8 1.81 -2.08 2.53
CA CYS A 8 1.48 -1.05 1.55
C CYS A 8 2.56 0.06 1.48
N GLU A 9 3.14 0.46 2.61
CA GLU A 9 4.27 1.41 2.62
C GLU A 9 5.51 0.83 1.92
N ALA A 10 5.77 -0.47 2.03
CA ALA A 10 6.96 -1.11 1.46
C ALA A 10 6.83 -1.42 -0.04
N VAL A 11 5.69 -1.96 -0.48
CA VAL A 11 5.51 -2.49 -1.85
C VAL A 11 4.37 -1.84 -2.63
N GLY A 12 3.62 -0.95 -2.01
CA GLY A 12 2.47 -0.27 -2.60
C GLY A 12 1.14 -1.03 -2.40
N PRO A 13 0.01 -0.30 -2.31
CA PRO A 13 -1.30 -0.90 -2.05
C PRO A 13 -1.79 -1.78 -3.21
N GLY A 14 -1.38 -1.51 -4.45
CA GLY A 14 -1.76 -2.31 -5.61
C GLY A 14 -1.34 -3.77 -5.48
N PHE A 15 -0.09 -4.03 -5.09
CA PHE A 15 0.40 -5.40 -4.88
C PHE A 15 -0.36 -6.12 -3.75
N VAL A 16 -0.61 -5.42 -2.63
CA VAL A 16 -1.34 -5.99 -1.50
C VAL A 16 -2.77 -6.33 -1.89
N PHE A 17 -3.43 -5.46 -2.65
CA PHE A 17 -4.80 -5.66 -3.14
C PHE A 17 -4.90 -6.88 -4.06
N GLU A 18 -3.97 -7.04 -5.00
CA GLU A 18 -3.92 -8.22 -5.88
C GLU A 18 -3.87 -9.55 -5.12
N ARG A 19 -3.15 -9.59 -3.99
CA ARG A 19 -3.10 -10.77 -3.11
C ARG A 19 -4.38 -10.92 -2.30
N LEU A 20 -4.92 -9.81 -1.80
CA LEU A 20 -6.12 -9.82 -0.99
C LEU A 20 -7.35 -10.29 -1.79
N TYR A 21 -7.49 -9.93 -3.07
CA TYR A 21 -8.58 -10.41 -3.91
C TYR A 21 -8.64 -11.93 -4.01
N LYS A 22 -7.49 -12.57 -4.19
CA LYS A 22 -7.41 -14.04 -4.29
C LYS A 22 -7.91 -14.69 -3.00
N ILE A 23 -7.40 -14.21 -1.86
CA ILE A 23 -7.77 -14.73 -0.54
C ILE A 23 -9.25 -14.49 -0.26
N MET A 24 -9.76 -13.28 -0.50
CA MET A 24 -11.14 -12.91 -0.21
C MET A 24 -12.15 -13.67 -1.08
N LYS A 25 -11.81 -13.99 -2.33
CA LYS A 25 -12.69 -14.80 -3.21
C LYS A 25 -12.82 -16.25 -2.74
N GLU A 26 -11.79 -16.81 -2.11
CA GLU A 26 -11.79 -18.20 -1.62
C GLU A 26 -12.36 -18.33 -0.19
N HIS A 27 -12.39 -17.23 0.57
CA HIS A 27 -12.71 -17.27 1.99
C HIS A 27 -14.22 -17.32 2.26
N LYS A 28 -14.69 -18.38 2.93
CA LYS A 28 -16.13 -18.59 3.23
C LYS A 28 -16.67 -17.79 4.42
N ASN A 29 -15.80 -17.18 5.24
CA ASN A 29 -16.25 -16.40 6.40
C ASN A 29 -16.62 -14.96 5.97
N PRO A 30 -17.90 -14.57 6.02
CA PRO A 30 -18.34 -13.25 5.60
C PRO A 30 -17.77 -12.12 6.46
N LYS A 31 -17.43 -12.39 7.73
CA LYS A 31 -16.83 -11.40 8.62
C LYS A 31 -15.42 -11.03 8.18
N VAL A 32 -14.63 -12.02 7.75
CA VAL A 32 -13.29 -11.77 7.20
C VAL A 32 -13.36 -10.94 5.93
N LEU A 33 -14.33 -11.24 5.06
CA LEU A 33 -14.60 -10.46 3.86
C LEU A 33 -14.99 -9.01 4.19
N SER A 34 -15.94 -8.79 5.11
CA SER A 34 -16.38 -7.43 5.45
C SER A 34 -15.27 -6.59 6.10
N GLU A 35 -14.47 -7.18 6.98
CA GLU A 35 -13.33 -6.52 7.64
C GLU A 35 -12.17 -6.26 6.66
N GLY A 36 -11.91 -7.20 5.74
CA GLY A 36 -10.90 -7.04 4.69
C GLY A 36 -11.25 -5.88 3.75
N ILE A 37 -12.50 -5.81 3.30
CA ILE A 37 -13.00 -4.70 2.46
C ILE A 37 -12.98 -3.38 3.25
N LEU A 38 -13.35 -3.39 4.53
CA LEU A 38 -13.30 -2.19 5.36
C LEU A 38 -11.85 -1.67 5.51
N TRP A 39 -10.88 -2.57 5.64
CA TRP A 39 -9.48 -2.18 5.62
C TRP A 39 -9.05 -1.58 4.28
N MET A 40 -9.56 -2.09 3.15
CA MET A 40 -9.31 -1.49 1.84
C MET A 40 -9.83 -0.05 1.76
N VAL A 41 -10.96 0.27 2.40
CA VAL A 41 -11.46 1.66 2.50
C VAL A 41 -10.38 2.55 3.11
N SER A 42 -9.85 2.16 4.27
CA SER A 42 -8.78 2.90 4.95
C SER A 42 -7.51 2.97 4.11
N ALA A 43 -7.15 1.90 3.40
CA ALA A 43 -5.98 1.90 2.53
C ALA A 43 -6.13 2.86 1.32
N VAL A 44 -7.32 2.93 0.71
CA VAL A 44 -7.61 3.90 -0.36
C VAL A 44 -7.58 5.32 0.19
N GLU A 45 -8.13 5.55 1.39
CA GLU A 45 -8.08 6.86 2.03
C GLU A 45 -6.63 7.30 2.33
N ASP A 46 -5.78 6.37 2.77
CA ASP A 46 -4.41 6.66 3.17
C ASP A 46 -3.45 6.83 1.99
N PHE A 47 -3.54 5.97 0.97
CA PHE A 47 -2.58 5.91 -0.13
C PHE A 47 -3.13 6.48 -1.46
N GLY A 48 -4.42 6.79 -1.52
CA GLY A 48 -5.10 7.21 -2.74
C GLY A 48 -5.24 6.09 -3.77
N THR A 49 -5.57 6.47 -5.00
CA THR A 49 -5.83 5.54 -6.13
C THR A 49 -4.68 5.44 -7.13
N SER A 50 -3.62 6.24 -7.00
CA SER A 50 -2.54 6.33 -7.99
C SER A 50 -1.77 5.02 -8.23
N ASN A 51 -1.66 4.17 -7.20
CA ASN A 51 -0.98 2.88 -7.25
C ASN A 51 -1.95 1.69 -7.35
N LEU A 52 -3.22 1.96 -7.69
CA LEU A 52 -4.28 0.97 -7.72
C LEU A 52 -4.78 0.76 -9.15
N LYS A 53 -4.99 -0.51 -9.51
CA LYS A 53 -5.67 -0.86 -10.75
C LYS A 53 -7.17 -0.71 -10.56
N LEU A 54 -7.71 0.46 -10.93
CA LEU A 54 -9.13 0.78 -10.74
C LEU A 54 -10.05 -0.31 -11.29
N LYS A 55 -9.76 -0.83 -12.48
CA LYS A 55 -10.54 -1.90 -13.11
C LYS A 55 -10.66 -3.14 -12.21
N ASP A 56 -9.55 -3.60 -11.63
CA ASP A 56 -9.53 -4.81 -10.80
C ASP A 56 -10.31 -4.62 -9.50
N ILE A 57 -10.26 -3.42 -8.91
CA ILE A 57 -11.06 -3.07 -7.74
C ILE A 57 -12.55 -3.09 -8.08
N ILE A 58 -12.94 -2.45 -9.20
CA ILE A 58 -14.33 -2.36 -9.61
C ILE A 58 -14.88 -3.75 -9.94
N ASP A 59 -14.14 -4.58 -10.69
CA ASP A 59 -14.53 -5.95 -10.99
C ASP A 59 -14.72 -6.77 -9.70
N PHE A 60 -13.80 -6.65 -8.73
CA PHE A 60 -13.96 -7.28 -7.41
C PHE A 60 -15.21 -6.79 -6.67
N CYS A 61 -15.46 -5.47 -6.66
CA CYS A 61 -16.63 -4.89 -6.01
C CYS A 61 -17.93 -5.41 -6.65
N LYS A 62 -17.99 -5.51 -7.98
CA LYS A 62 -19.17 -5.98 -8.71
C LYS A 62 -19.42 -7.46 -8.54
N ASP A 63 -18.40 -8.29 -8.76
CA ASP A 63 -18.54 -9.75 -8.83
C ASP A 63 -18.60 -10.40 -7.46
N THR A 64 -17.91 -9.83 -6.47
CA THR A 64 -17.75 -10.43 -5.14
C THR A 64 -18.42 -9.60 -4.05
N GLY A 65 -18.09 -8.32 -3.96
CA GLY A 65 -18.55 -7.47 -2.85
C GLY A 65 -20.07 -7.24 -2.84
N LEU A 66 -20.60 -6.72 -3.94
CA LEU A 66 -22.01 -6.35 -4.09
C LEU A 66 -22.96 -7.55 -4.23
N GLN A 67 -22.48 -8.67 -4.79
CA GLN A 67 -23.26 -9.91 -4.87
C GLN A 67 -23.20 -10.76 -3.59
N SER A 68 -22.44 -10.35 -2.58
CA SER A 68 -22.34 -11.10 -1.33
C SER A 68 -23.71 -11.24 -0.65
N SER A 69 -24.02 -12.44 -0.18
CA SER A 69 -25.23 -12.71 0.61
C SER A 69 -25.19 -12.01 1.98
N ALA A 70 -24.00 -11.69 2.49
CA ALA A 70 -23.83 -11.00 3.76
C ALA A 70 -23.99 -9.48 3.60
N ALA A 71 -24.97 -8.91 4.31
CA ALA A 71 -25.23 -7.47 4.30
C ALA A 71 -24.00 -6.64 4.74
N ALA A 72 -23.24 -7.11 5.73
CA ALA A 72 -22.02 -6.44 6.18
C ALA A 72 -20.99 -6.29 5.05
N THR A 73 -20.78 -7.34 4.25
CA THR A 73 -19.86 -7.32 3.09
C THR A 73 -20.35 -6.35 2.02
N ARG A 74 -21.65 -6.36 1.69
CA ARG A 74 -22.25 -5.41 0.74
C ARG A 74 -22.06 -3.96 1.22
N ASN A 75 -22.35 -3.68 2.49
CA ASN A 75 -22.21 -2.35 3.07
C ASN A 75 -20.75 -1.86 3.10
N SER A 76 -19.78 -2.72 3.44
CA SER A 76 -18.36 -2.37 3.35
C SER A 76 -17.94 -2.09 1.90
N THR A 77 -18.49 -2.84 0.93
CA THR A 77 -18.20 -2.63 -0.50
C THR A 77 -18.76 -1.31 -1.00
N ILE A 78 -19.99 -0.94 -0.59
CA ILE A 78 -20.59 0.37 -0.89
C ILE A 78 -19.69 1.50 -0.36
N LYS A 79 -19.19 1.38 0.88
CA LYS A 79 -18.23 2.33 1.46
C LYS A 79 -16.93 2.42 0.65
N LEU A 80 -16.40 1.28 0.18
CA LEU A 80 -15.19 1.27 -0.66
C LEU A 80 -15.41 2.00 -1.99
N ILE A 81 -16.54 1.76 -2.64
CA ILE A 81 -16.89 2.46 -3.88
C ILE A 81 -17.09 3.96 -3.64
N GLY A 82 -17.77 4.34 -2.55
CA GLY A 82 -17.88 5.73 -2.13
C GLY A 82 -16.51 6.38 -1.90
N MET A 83 -15.57 5.65 -1.30
CA MET A 83 -14.21 6.15 -1.13
C MET A 83 -13.46 6.31 -2.45
N LEU A 84 -13.64 5.40 -3.40
CA LEU A 84 -13.07 5.55 -4.75
C LEU A 84 -13.67 6.76 -5.47
N HIS A 85 -14.95 7.07 -5.28
CA HIS A 85 -15.59 8.26 -5.86
C HIS A 85 -14.93 9.57 -5.42
N LYS A 86 -14.48 9.66 -4.15
CA LYS A 86 -13.72 10.82 -3.65
C LYS A 86 -12.48 11.13 -4.49
N PHE A 87 -11.81 10.10 -5.02
CA PHE A 87 -10.54 10.23 -5.77
C PHE A 87 -10.69 10.15 -7.30
N VAL A 88 -11.63 9.35 -7.81
CA VAL A 88 -11.86 9.14 -9.25
C VAL A 88 -12.93 10.10 -9.79
N GLY A 89 -13.90 10.45 -8.95
CA GLY A 89 -15.00 11.32 -9.34
C GLY A 89 -16.14 10.59 -10.09
N PRO A 90 -16.92 11.33 -10.89
CA PRO A 90 -18.18 10.84 -11.46
C PRO A 90 -18.00 9.68 -12.45
N ASP A 91 -16.80 9.52 -13.02
CA ASP A 91 -16.46 8.43 -13.95
C ASP A 91 -16.73 7.05 -13.33
N ILE A 92 -16.65 6.92 -12.00
CA ILE A 92 -16.93 5.66 -11.31
C ILE A 92 -18.37 5.17 -11.51
N LYS A 93 -19.33 6.10 -11.70
CA LYS A 93 -20.74 5.77 -11.90
C LYS A 93 -20.94 5.03 -13.22
N GLY A 94 -20.16 5.35 -14.25
CA GLY A 94 -20.21 4.68 -15.55
C GLY A 94 -19.83 3.20 -15.48
N PHE A 95 -18.94 2.80 -14.57
CA PHE A 95 -18.54 1.40 -14.43
C PHE A 95 -19.56 0.53 -13.65
N LEU A 96 -20.54 1.16 -12.99
CA LEU A 96 -21.49 0.52 -12.08
C LEU A 96 -22.93 0.57 -12.60
N SER A 97 -23.16 1.03 -13.83
CA SER A 97 -24.51 1.18 -14.41
C SER A 97 -25.32 -0.13 -14.51
N ASP A 98 -24.65 -1.27 -14.53
CA ASP A 98 -25.24 -2.62 -14.57
C ASP A 98 -25.57 -3.20 -13.18
N VAL A 99 -25.33 -2.45 -12.10
CA VAL A 99 -25.67 -2.86 -10.73
C VAL A 99 -27.18 -2.67 -10.48
N LYS A 100 -27.77 -3.55 -9.66
CA LYS A 100 -29.20 -3.52 -9.29
C LYS A 100 -29.64 -2.13 -8.78
N PRO A 101 -30.81 -1.61 -9.17
CA PRO A 101 -31.25 -0.25 -8.81
C PRO A 101 -31.23 0.07 -7.31
N ALA A 102 -31.58 -0.90 -6.46
CA ALA A 102 -31.56 -0.72 -5.01
C ALA A 102 -30.13 -0.47 -4.46
N LEU A 103 -29.11 -1.07 -5.07
CA LEU A 103 -27.71 -0.86 -4.69
C LEU A 103 -27.18 0.46 -5.26
N LEU A 104 -27.63 0.87 -6.46
CA LEU A 104 -27.29 2.19 -7.01
C LEU A 104 -27.74 3.33 -6.11
N SER A 105 -28.97 3.26 -5.58
CA SER A 105 -29.47 4.26 -4.61
C SER A 105 -28.62 4.32 -3.34
N ALA A 106 -28.17 3.17 -2.83
CA ALA A 106 -27.28 3.13 -1.66
C ALA A 106 -25.87 3.68 -1.97
N LEU A 107 -25.38 3.49 -3.20
CA LEU A 107 -24.13 4.07 -3.67
C LEU A 107 -24.22 5.59 -3.82
N ASP A 108 -25.33 6.10 -4.36
CA ASP A 108 -25.55 7.54 -4.48
C ASP A 108 -25.52 8.24 -3.11
N ALA A 109 -26.16 7.64 -2.10
CA ALA A 109 -26.08 8.14 -0.72
C ALA A 109 -24.65 8.11 -0.14
N GLU A 110 -23.79 7.21 -0.62
CA GLU A 110 -22.39 7.13 -0.18
C GLU A 110 -21.49 8.10 -0.97
N TYR A 111 -21.83 8.41 -2.22
CA TYR A 111 -21.18 9.45 -3.02
C TYR A 111 -21.40 10.83 -2.44
N GLU A 112 -22.59 11.12 -1.91
CA GLU A 112 -22.88 12.39 -1.22
C GLU A 112 -22.02 12.60 0.02
N LYS A 113 -21.70 11.52 0.75
CA LYS A 113 -20.80 11.58 1.93
C LYS A 113 -19.34 11.70 1.56
N ASN A 114 -18.98 11.31 0.33
CA ASN A 114 -17.62 11.29 -0.18
C ASN A 114 -17.57 12.10 -1.49
N PRO A 115 -17.77 13.43 -1.40
CA PRO A 115 -17.72 14.29 -2.58
C PRO A 115 -16.35 14.20 -3.24
N PHE A 116 -16.32 14.36 -4.56
CA PHE A 116 -15.08 14.35 -5.32
C PHE A 116 -14.20 15.53 -4.89
N GLU A 117 -13.01 15.24 -4.37
CA GLU A 117 -12.07 16.25 -3.86
C GLU A 117 -10.99 16.63 -4.90
N GLY A 118 -11.11 16.13 -6.14
CA GLY A 118 -10.11 16.33 -7.18
C GLY A 118 -8.84 15.50 -6.97
N ALA A 119 -7.97 15.47 -7.98
CA ALA A 119 -6.67 14.77 -7.92
C ALA A 119 -5.65 15.37 -6.91
N ALA A 120 -6.11 16.28 -6.05
CA ALA A 120 -5.29 17.15 -5.21
C ALA A 120 -5.37 16.83 -3.72
N ALA A 121 -6.11 15.80 -3.28
CA ALA A 121 -5.95 15.30 -1.91
C ALA A 121 -4.65 14.49 -1.83
N PRO A 122 -3.54 15.04 -1.28
CA PRO A 122 -2.31 14.29 -1.19
C PRO A 122 -2.56 13.04 -0.35
N PRO A 123 -2.09 11.85 -0.78
CA PRO A 123 -2.25 10.65 0.01
C PRO A 123 -1.61 10.87 1.39
N LYS A 124 -2.37 10.54 2.45
CA LYS A 124 -1.92 10.68 3.84
C LYS A 124 -0.65 9.87 4.13
N ARG A 125 -0.34 8.87 3.30
CA ARG A 125 0.86 8.02 3.37
C ARG A 125 1.47 7.82 1.99
N THR A 126 2.79 7.94 1.91
CA THR A 126 3.57 7.69 0.71
C THR A 126 4.18 6.28 0.73
N VAL A 127 4.37 5.69 -0.45
CA VAL A 127 5.01 4.38 -0.61
C VAL A 127 6.53 4.58 -0.62
N ARG A 128 7.26 3.95 0.31
CA ARG A 128 8.73 4.10 0.48
C ARG A 128 9.52 3.68 -0.76
N ALA A 129 9.00 2.74 -1.57
CA ALA A 129 9.63 2.35 -2.82
C ALA A 129 9.69 3.48 -3.87
N LEU A 130 8.85 4.51 -3.75
CA LEU A 130 8.85 5.67 -4.65
C LEU A 130 9.80 6.78 -4.16
N ASP A 131 10.23 6.73 -2.89
CA ASP A 131 11.04 7.78 -2.25
C ASP A 131 12.52 7.77 -2.65
N THR A 132 12.97 6.72 -3.37
CA THR A 132 14.35 6.67 -3.90
C THR A 132 14.62 7.72 -5.00
N ALA A 133 13.59 8.43 -5.49
CA ALA A 133 13.75 9.50 -6.48
C ALA A 133 13.70 10.94 -5.92
N SER A 134 13.29 11.14 -4.67
CA SER A 134 13.17 12.49 -4.09
C SER A 134 13.62 12.51 -2.63
N SER A 135 14.93 12.41 -2.42
CA SER A 135 15.53 12.58 -1.11
C SER A 135 15.59 14.06 -0.73
N THR A 136 14.61 14.54 0.04
CA THR A 136 14.84 15.55 1.08
C THR A 136 13.89 15.33 2.26
N SER A 137 14.45 14.70 3.31
CA SER A 137 14.16 14.90 4.73
C SER A 137 12.71 14.94 5.22
N ALA A 138 12.28 13.86 5.89
CA ALA A 138 11.56 13.98 7.18
C ALA A 138 11.66 12.68 7.99
N ALA A 139 12.25 12.83 9.16
CA ALA A 139 12.40 11.90 10.28
C ALA A 139 11.26 10.88 10.45
N SER A 140 11.64 9.59 10.48
CA SER A 140 10.91 8.56 11.22
C SER A 140 11.86 7.95 12.26
N SER A 141 11.51 8.20 13.53
CA SER A 141 12.23 7.83 14.75
C SER A 141 12.61 6.35 14.84
N ASP A 142 13.91 6.10 14.85
CA ASP A 142 14.56 5.07 15.66
C ASP A 142 15.68 5.85 16.36
N GLY A 143 15.54 6.12 17.66
CA GLY A 143 16.34 7.10 18.43
C GLY A 143 17.81 6.73 18.64
N LEU A 144 18.42 6.04 17.68
CA LEU A 144 19.84 5.77 17.62
C LEU A 144 20.46 6.76 16.63
N PRO A 145 21.63 7.37 16.93
CA PRO A 145 22.37 8.13 15.94
C PRO A 145 22.72 7.21 14.78
N ARG A 146 22.04 7.40 13.64
CA ARG A 146 22.32 6.68 12.41
C ARG A 146 23.35 7.48 11.61
N GLU A 147 24.59 6.99 11.61
CA GLU A 147 25.66 7.54 10.79
C GLU A 147 25.51 7.04 9.34
N ASP A 148 25.64 7.94 8.37
CA ASP A 148 25.70 7.55 6.96
C ASP A 148 27.05 6.87 6.64
N ILE A 149 27.00 5.60 6.24
CA ILE A 149 28.19 4.82 5.88
C ILE A 149 28.48 4.81 4.37
N SER A 150 27.68 5.51 3.55
CA SER A 150 27.81 5.47 2.09
C SER A 150 29.20 5.90 1.63
N SER A 151 29.75 6.94 2.26
CA SER A 151 31.12 7.43 2.02
C SER A 151 32.23 6.44 2.41
N LYS A 152 31.93 5.43 3.23
CA LYS A 152 32.86 4.40 3.69
C LYS A 152 32.85 3.15 2.79
N ILE A 153 31.85 3.01 1.92
CA ILE A 153 31.74 1.90 0.97
C ILE A 153 32.57 2.23 -0.27
N THR A 154 33.84 1.81 -0.27
CA THR A 154 34.74 2.03 -1.41
C THR A 154 34.66 0.89 -2.43
N PRO A 155 34.91 1.15 -3.73
CA PRO A 155 34.97 0.09 -4.76
C PRO A 155 36.03 -0.98 -4.45
N ALA A 156 37.12 -0.60 -3.78
CA ALA A 156 38.14 -1.52 -3.29
C ALA A 156 37.58 -2.47 -2.23
N LEU A 157 36.74 -1.99 -1.30
CA LEU A 157 36.10 -2.81 -0.28
C LEU A 157 35.17 -3.86 -0.92
N LEU A 158 34.36 -3.44 -1.89
CA LEU A 158 33.47 -4.34 -2.65
C LEU A 158 34.27 -5.41 -3.42
N LYS A 159 35.36 -5.02 -4.07
CA LYS A 159 36.25 -5.95 -4.79
C LYS A 159 36.87 -7.00 -3.88
N ASN A 160 37.31 -6.62 -2.67
CA ASN A 160 37.95 -7.54 -1.74
C ASN A 160 36.94 -8.45 -1.01
N LEU A 161 35.69 -8.02 -0.81
CA LEU A 161 34.60 -8.87 -0.30
C LEU A 161 34.24 -10.00 -1.28
N GLY A 162 34.34 -9.73 -2.60
CA GLY A 162 34.15 -10.71 -3.66
C GLY A 162 35.33 -11.64 -3.90
N SER A 163 36.41 -11.54 -3.13
CA SER A 163 37.61 -12.35 -3.33
C SER A 163 37.38 -13.83 -2.98
N PRO A 164 37.88 -14.79 -3.79
CA PRO A 164 37.87 -16.20 -3.44
C PRO A 164 38.76 -16.50 -2.21
N ASP A 165 39.75 -15.66 -1.94
CA ASP A 165 40.63 -15.76 -0.78
C ASP A 165 39.91 -15.37 0.53
N TRP A 166 39.59 -16.37 1.35
CA TRP A 166 38.86 -16.15 2.60
C TRP A 166 39.63 -15.28 3.61
N LYS A 167 40.97 -15.31 3.59
CA LYS A 167 41.82 -14.43 4.42
C LYS A 167 41.64 -12.96 4.05
N VAL A 168 41.50 -12.66 2.74
CA VAL A 168 41.23 -11.31 2.24
C VAL A 168 39.85 -10.85 2.70
N LYS A 169 38.82 -11.71 2.59
CA LYS A 169 37.48 -11.40 3.10
C LYS A 169 37.44 -11.17 4.61
N ALA A 170 38.13 -12.00 5.39
CA ALA A 170 38.22 -11.86 6.84
C ALA A 170 38.97 -10.59 7.27
N GLY A 171 40.03 -10.23 6.54
CA GLY A 171 40.76 -8.98 6.73
C GLY A 171 39.87 -7.75 6.48
N VAL A 172 39.11 -7.77 5.38
CA VAL A 172 38.15 -6.70 5.06
C VAL A 172 37.06 -6.58 6.11
N HIS A 173 36.51 -7.70 6.59
CA HIS A 173 35.49 -7.68 7.64
C HIS A 173 36.03 -7.03 8.94
N ARG A 174 37.26 -7.36 9.33
CA ARG A 174 37.93 -6.76 10.49
C ARG A 174 38.20 -5.26 10.29
N SER A 175 38.71 -4.87 9.12
CA SER A 175 38.94 -3.45 8.78
C SER A 175 37.64 -2.65 8.71
N SER A 176 36.55 -3.25 8.24
CA SER A 176 35.22 -2.63 8.20
C SER A 176 34.66 -2.41 9.60
N GLN A 177 34.85 -3.36 10.53
CA GLN A 177 34.46 -3.16 11.93
C GLN A 177 35.27 -2.05 12.61
N GLN A 178 36.58 -1.95 12.33
CA GLN A 178 37.42 -0.88 12.87
C GLN A 178 37.02 0.51 12.33
N ASN A 179 36.68 0.59 11.04
CA ASN A 179 36.34 1.84 10.35
C ASN A 179 34.92 2.34 10.67
N CYS A 180 34.00 1.45 11.08
CA CYS A 180 32.64 1.80 11.47
C CYS A 180 32.41 1.83 12.99
N GLY A 181 33.29 1.21 13.78
CA GLY A 181 33.18 1.11 15.25
C GLY A 181 34.14 2.01 16.04
N GLY A 182 34.89 2.89 15.37
CA GLY A 182 35.86 3.79 16.00
C GLY A 182 35.41 5.25 15.96
N GLY A 183 34.79 5.71 17.04
CA GLY A 183 34.74 7.13 17.43
C GLY A 183 35.23 7.26 18.88
N PRO A 184 35.90 8.37 19.25
CA PRO A 184 36.45 8.60 20.58
C PRO A 184 35.43 8.56 21.72
#